data_AF-A0A958H6W8-F1
#
_entry.id   AF-A0A958H6W8-F1
#
_cell.length_a   1.000
_cell.length_b   1.000
_cell.length_c   1.000
_cell.angle_alpha   90.00
_cell.angle_beta   90.00
_cell.angle_gamma   90.00
#
_symmetry.space_group_name_H-M   'P 1'
#
loop_
_entity.id
_entity.type
_entity.pdbx_description
1 polymer ?
#
loop_
_entity_poly.entity_id
_entity_poly.type
_entity_poly.pdbx_seq_one_letter_code
_entity_poly.pdbx_strand_id
1 'polypeptide(L)'
;MLNRGLLRSWKPKVTDRIEPVVEPLRPRDHLPHTWSAFFARHGSLTPVQEQAIPFILAGRATLVSAPTASGKTEAVIAPLLERYLLGPTAAR
;
A
#
# COMPACT_ATOMS: atom_id res chain seq x y z
N MET A 1 3.49 0.23 29.98
CA MET A 1 4.56 1.11 29.46
C MET A 1 5.30 0.37 28.35
N LEU A 2 5.05 0.68 27.08
CA LEU A 2 5.78 0.05 25.96
C LEU A 2 7.12 0.78 25.74
N ASN A 3 8.20 0.01 25.68
CA ASN A 3 9.57 0.48 25.68
C ASN A 3 9.91 1.24 24.37
N ARG A 4 10.27 2.52 24.46
CA ARG A 4 10.56 3.43 23.34
C ARG A 4 11.74 2.99 22.45
N GLY A 5 12.51 1.99 22.87
CA GLY A 5 13.62 1.41 22.11
C GLY A 5 13.21 0.47 20.96
N LEU A 6 12.05 -0.19 21.03
CA LEU A 6 11.65 -1.20 20.03
C LEU A 6 11.25 -0.61 18.67
N LEU A 7 10.91 0.69 18.61
CA LEU A 7 10.45 1.36 17.39
C LEU A 7 11.63 1.79 16.48
N ARG A 8 12.87 1.81 16.98
CA ARG A 8 14.04 2.27 16.19
C ARG A 8 14.71 1.15 15.38
N SER A 9 14.42 -0.12 15.66
CA SER A 9 15.04 -1.28 15.00
C SER A 9 14.10 -2.06 14.09
N TRP A 10 12.86 -1.60 13.87
CA TRP A 10 11.95 -2.26 12.94
C TRP A 10 12.32 -1.91 11.50
N LYS A 11 13.01 -2.84 10.84
CA LYS A 11 13.11 -2.90 9.38
C LYS A 11 11.97 -3.79 8.89
N PRO A 12 11.12 -3.37 7.93
CA PRO A 12 10.12 -4.26 7.36
C PRO A 12 10.84 -5.46 6.74
N LYS A 13 10.61 -6.65 7.29
CA LYS A 13 11.01 -7.90 6.65
C LYS A 13 9.93 -8.22 5.63
N VAL A 14 10.18 -7.87 4.37
CA VAL A 14 9.54 -8.55 3.25
C VAL A 14 10.06 -9.99 3.31
N THR A 15 9.32 -10.87 3.99
CA THR A 15 9.66 -12.29 4.07
C THR A 15 9.14 -12.93 2.81
N ASP A 16 10.01 -13.05 1.81
CA ASP A 16 9.72 -13.80 0.61
C ASP A 16 10.72 -14.94 0.48
N ARG A 17 10.21 -16.17 0.38
CA ARG A 17 10.98 -17.30 -0.15
C ARG A 17 11.13 -17.22 -1.69
N ILE A 18 10.63 -16.15 -2.33
CA ILE A 18 10.82 -15.80 -3.75
C ILE A 18 10.71 -14.27 -3.85
N GLU A 19 11.80 -13.52 -4.06
CA GLU A 19 11.72 -12.05 -4.19
C GLU A 19 10.76 -11.66 -5.35
N PRO A 20 9.64 -10.99 -5.07
CA PRO A 20 8.83 -10.39 -6.11
C PRO A 20 9.43 -9.01 -6.35
N VAL A 21 10.24 -8.90 -7.39
CA VAL A 21 10.65 -7.61 -7.93
C VAL A 21 9.40 -6.95 -8.50
N VAL A 22 8.69 -6.16 -7.69
CA VAL A 22 7.75 -5.19 -8.21
C VAL A 22 8.59 -3.95 -8.52
N GLU A 23 8.61 -3.55 -9.79
CA GLU A 23 9.29 -2.32 -10.19
C GLU A 23 8.83 -1.15 -9.31
N PRO A 24 9.72 -0.21 -8.97
CA PRO A 24 9.35 0.94 -8.16
C PRO A 24 8.25 1.72 -8.88
N LEU A 25 7.04 1.66 -8.33
CA LEU A 25 5.89 2.40 -8.84
C LEU A 25 5.58 3.58 -7.93
N ARG A 26 5.19 4.70 -8.53
CA ARG A 26 4.69 5.86 -7.80
C ARG A 26 3.19 5.67 -7.61
N PRO A 27 2.69 5.37 -6.41
CA PRO A 27 1.29 4.98 -6.23
C PRO A 27 0.27 6.00 -6.74
N ARG A 28 0.62 7.30 -6.71
CA ARG A 28 -0.21 8.38 -7.27
C ARG A 28 -0.53 8.20 -8.75
N ASP A 29 0.42 7.69 -9.54
CA ASP A 29 0.26 7.52 -10.99
C ASP A 29 -0.64 6.32 -11.32
N HIS A 30 -0.80 5.40 -10.37
CA HIS A 30 -1.55 4.16 -10.55
C HIS A 30 -2.85 4.10 -9.72
N LEU A 31 -3.22 5.20 -9.07
CA LEU A 31 -4.47 5.34 -8.31
C LEU A 31 -5.28 6.55 -8.78
N PRO A 32 -5.52 6.76 -10.08
CA PRO A 32 -6.14 7.98 -10.59
C PRO A 32 -7.54 8.24 -10.01
N HIS A 33 -8.33 7.20 -9.74
CA HIS A 33 -9.68 7.38 -9.24
C HIS A 33 -9.75 7.41 -7.71
N THR A 34 -8.81 6.75 -7.03
CA THR A 34 -8.84 6.58 -5.57
C THR A 34 -7.86 7.50 -4.82
N TRP A 35 -6.86 8.08 -5.49
CA TRP A 35 -5.85 8.91 -4.83
C TRP A 35 -6.45 10.07 -4.05
N SER A 36 -7.34 10.83 -4.67
CA SER A 36 -7.94 12.02 -4.03
C SER A 36 -8.79 11.66 -2.82
N ALA A 37 -9.53 10.55 -2.89
CA ALA A 37 -10.41 10.12 -1.80
C ALA A 37 -9.63 9.68 -0.56
N PHE A 38 -8.50 8.96 -0.76
CA PHE A 38 -7.77 8.32 0.32
C PHE A 38 -6.50 9.08 0.77
N PHE A 39 -5.79 9.73 -0.16
CA PHE A 39 -4.43 10.21 0.08
C PHE A 39 -4.22 11.71 -0.14
N ALA A 40 -5.09 12.45 -0.85
CA ALA A 40 -4.84 13.87 -1.16
C ALA A 40 -4.67 14.78 0.06
N ARG A 41 -5.28 14.44 1.20
CA ARG A 41 -5.17 15.20 2.46
C ARG A 41 -3.95 14.79 3.31
N HIS A 42 -3.20 13.76 2.89
CA HIS A 42 -2.09 13.18 3.63
C HIS A 42 -0.78 13.51 2.90
N GLY A 43 0.23 14.02 3.63
CA GLY A 43 1.46 14.52 3.02
C GLY A 43 2.33 13.44 2.36
N SER A 44 2.37 12.25 2.95
CA SER A 44 3.09 11.08 2.43
C SER A 44 2.36 9.79 2.79
N LEU A 45 2.62 8.73 2.05
CA LEU A 45 2.14 7.40 2.40
C LEU A 45 2.83 6.89 3.68
N THR A 46 2.14 6.07 4.45
CA THR A 46 2.75 5.35 5.57
C THR A 46 3.59 4.17 5.06
N PRO A 47 4.54 3.64 5.84
CA PRO A 47 5.38 2.53 5.39
C PRO A 47 4.59 1.30 4.93
N VAL A 48 3.45 0.99 5.58
CA VAL A 48 2.61 -0.14 5.17
C VAL A 48 1.86 0.13 3.87
N GLN A 49 1.49 1.38 3.59
CA GLN A 49 0.87 1.79 2.33
C GLN A 49 1.87 1.71 1.18
N GLU A 50 3.07 2.28 1.36
CA GLU A 50 4.16 2.22 0.37
C GLU A 50 4.53 0.78 0.00
N GLN A 51 4.56 -0.12 1.00
CA GLN A 51 4.90 -1.52 0.80
C GLN A 51 3.76 -2.31 0.19
N ALA A 52 2.50 -2.13 0.62
CA ALA A 52 1.40 -3.01 0.21
C ALA A 52 0.80 -2.63 -1.15
N ILE A 53 0.64 -1.33 -1.43
CA ILE A 53 -0.06 -0.85 -2.62
C ILE A 53 0.51 -1.46 -3.91
N PRO A 54 1.85 -1.53 -4.11
CA PRO A 54 2.40 -2.07 -5.34
C PRO A 54 2.05 -3.53 -5.63
N PHE A 55 2.12 -4.40 -4.62
CA PHE A 55 1.79 -5.82 -4.78
C PHE A 55 0.30 -6.03 -5.06
N ILE A 56 -0.56 -5.23 -4.42
CA ILE A 56 -2.00 -5.31 -4.62
C ILE A 56 -2.34 -4.84 -6.04
N LEU A 57 -1.77 -3.72 -6.51
CA LEU A 57 -1.91 -3.25 -7.90
C LEU A 57 -1.44 -4.29 -8.93
N ALA A 58 -0.32 -4.97 -8.64
CA ALA A 58 0.22 -6.04 -9.48
C ALA A 58 -0.60 -7.35 -9.44
N GLY A 59 -1.71 -7.42 -8.70
CA GLY A 59 -2.54 -8.62 -8.65
C GLY A 59 -1.97 -9.79 -7.86
N ARG A 60 -1.01 -9.52 -6.98
CA ARG A 60 -0.42 -10.54 -6.12
C ARG A 60 -1.31 -10.82 -4.93
N ALA A 61 -1.34 -12.07 -4.49
CA ALA A 61 -1.87 -12.40 -3.17
C ALA A 61 -0.97 -11.75 -2.11
N THR A 62 -1.54 -10.92 -1.23
CA THR A 62 -0.79 -10.10 -0.30
C THR A 62 -1.35 -10.24 1.12
N LEU A 63 -0.50 -10.68 2.06
CA LEU A 63 -0.79 -10.65 3.49
C LEU A 63 -0.20 -9.37 4.10
N VAL A 64 -1.05 -8.43 4.52
CA VAL A 64 -0.63 -7.17 5.12
C VAL A 64 -0.73 -7.24 6.65
N SER A 65 0.41 -7.10 7.34
CA SER A 65 0.48 -7.10 8.81
C SER A 65 1.22 -5.87 9.33
N ALA A 66 0.54 -5.07 10.16
CA ALA A 66 1.06 -3.84 10.78
C ALA A 66 0.20 -3.44 12.00
N PRO A 67 0.68 -2.59 12.92
CA PRO A 67 -0.07 -2.13 14.09
C PRO A 67 -1.42 -1.47 13.75
N THR A 68 -2.33 -1.34 14.72
CA THR A 68 -3.56 -0.56 14.54
C THR A 68 -3.24 0.91 14.22
N ALA A 69 -4.16 1.60 13.54
CA ALA A 69 -4.01 3.00 13.11
C ALA A 69 -2.76 3.31 12.23
N SER A 70 -2.15 2.30 11.61
CA SER A 70 -1.01 2.48 10.68
C SER A 70 -1.40 2.76 9.22
N GLY A 71 -2.71 2.77 8.91
CA GLY A 71 -3.21 3.01 7.55
C GLY A 71 -3.36 1.75 6.68
N LYS A 72 -3.47 0.55 7.29
CA LYS A 72 -3.69 -0.73 6.57
C LYS A 72 -4.97 -0.73 5.74
N THR A 73 -6.01 -0.04 6.20
CA THR A 73 -7.30 0.00 5.51
C THR A 73 -7.13 0.68 4.16
N GLU A 74 -6.53 1.86 4.13
CA GLU A 74 -6.27 2.62 2.91
C GLU A 74 -5.25 1.92 2.02
N ALA A 75 -4.23 1.28 2.63
CA ALA A 75 -3.22 0.48 1.92
C ALA A 75 -3.82 -0.65 1.09
N VAL A 76 -4.98 -1.19 1.49
CA VAL A 76 -5.66 -2.31 0.83
C VAL A 76 -6.84 -1.84 -0.01
N ILE A 77 -7.70 -1.00 0.55
CA ILE A 77 -8.97 -0.63 -0.09
C ILE A 77 -8.74 0.24 -1.33
N ALA A 78 -7.87 1.26 -1.26
CA ALA A 78 -7.64 2.14 -2.41
C ALA A 78 -7.17 1.37 -3.67
N PRO A 79 -6.10 0.55 -3.63
CA PRO A 79 -5.69 -0.22 -4.81
C PRO A 79 -6.67 -1.32 -5.22
N LEU A 80 -7.46 -1.89 -4.31
CA LEU A 80 -8.49 -2.86 -4.70
C LEU A 80 -9.64 -2.21 -5.48
N LEU A 81 -10.15 -1.07 -5.00
CA LEU A 81 -11.21 -0.32 -5.68
C LEU A 81 -10.76 0.12 -7.07
N GLU A 82 -9.54 0.61 -7.17
CA GLU A 82 -8.91 1.01 -8.43
C GLU A 82 -8.93 -0.14 -9.46
N ARG A 83 -8.49 -1.34 -9.05
CA ARG A 83 -8.38 -2.50 -9.95
C ARG A 83 -9.71 -3.09 -10.36
N TYR A 84 -10.66 -3.20 -9.43
CA TYR A 84 -11.83 -4.05 -9.61
C TYR A 84 -13.13 -3.28 -9.86
N LEU A 85 -13.27 -2.05 -9.37
CA LEU A 85 -14.52 -1.30 -9.48
C LEU A 85 -14.44 -0.11 -10.44
N LEU A 86 -13.27 0.49 -10.58
CA LEU A 86 -13.10 1.74 -11.33
C LEU A 86 -12.42 1.51 -12.69
N GLY A 87 -11.61 0.44 -12.81
CA GLY A 87 -11.02 -0.01 -14.07
C GLY A 87 -10.05 1.02 -14.68
N PRO A 88 -9.31 0.65 -15.74
CA PRO A 88 -8.56 1.63 -16.52
C PRO A 88 -9.54 2.64 -17.15
N THR A 89 -9.22 3.94 -17.15
CA THR A 89 -9.99 5.01 -17.82
C THR A 89 -10.00 4.87 -19.36
N ALA A 90 -9.78 3.68 -19.91
CA ALA A 90 -9.86 3.41 -21.34
C ALA A 90 -11.23 2.79 -21.67
N ALA A 91 -12.10 3.64 -22.23
CA ALA A 91 -13.34 3.30 -22.93
C ALA A 91 -14.42 2.56 -22.10
N ARG A 92 -15.36 3.34 -21.57
CA ARG A 92 -16.77 2.93 -21.45
C ARG A 92 -17.60 3.81 -22.36
#